data_AF-A0A524C7J6-F1
#
_entry.id   AF-A0A524C7J6-F1
#
_cell.length_a   1.000
_cell.length_b   1.000
_cell.length_c   1.000
_cell.angle_alpha   90.00
_cell.angle_beta   90.00
_cell.angle_gamma   90.00
#
_symmetry.space_group_name_H-M   'P 1'
#
loop_
_entity.id
_entity.type
_entity.pdbx_description
1 polymer ?
#
loop_
_entity_poly.entity_id
_entity_poly.type
_entity_poly.pdbx_seq_one_letter_code
_entity_poly.pdbx_strand_id
1 'polypeptide(L)'
;MTLVTTHIALEGLLIWAGMGSKYRKFFRKHLGLFSLLTLTAAIPDLDTFIYLHRTYLHSLFWPVLLIMGALILRIYLQYIKKIEPSERQLLISRSLYLVGAFMILHSILDLNPGPVMLFYPFDNRLYSFNVGIVWDLDSWYLLHDLNIKWTSVSFNEGINSYFVNLTPAERIAYFGSEFVETFVSEFPIHLLTVLAWLVFFPGRVLYRYLEKTKINNFFQKLSQYKRPVFALSLVL
;
A
#
# COMPACT_ATOMS: atom_id res chain seq x y z
N MET A 1 6.25 5.07 12.51
CA MET A 1 5.32 4.21 11.74
C MET A 1 5.88 4.07 10.34
N THR A 2 5.86 2.88 9.77
CA THR A 2 6.24 2.68 8.36
C THR A 2 5.17 3.32 7.48
N LEU A 3 5.54 3.88 6.32
CA LEU A 3 4.57 4.41 5.38
C LEU A 3 3.64 3.30 4.87
N VAL A 4 2.32 3.55 4.81
CA VAL A 4 1.30 2.63 4.26
C VAL A 4 1.72 2.12 2.87
N THR A 5 2.28 3.00 2.03
CA THR A 5 2.77 2.65 0.70
C THR A 5 3.91 1.64 0.72
N THR A 6 4.72 1.64 1.77
CA THR A 6 5.79 0.67 1.99
C THR A 6 5.24 -0.68 2.42
N HIS A 7 4.22 -0.72 3.28
CA HIS A 7 3.51 -1.96 3.61
C HIS A 7 2.94 -2.62 2.35
N ILE A 8 2.17 -1.88 1.56
CA ILE A 8 1.60 -2.36 0.29
C ILE A 8 2.71 -2.92 -0.63
N ALA A 9 3.80 -2.17 -0.79
CA ALA A 9 4.84 -2.51 -1.72
C ALA A 9 5.69 -3.71 -1.26
N LEU A 10 6.21 -3.65 -0.03
CA LEU A 10 7.07 -4.68 0.54
C LEU A 10 6.31 -6.00 0.69
N GLU A 11 5.11 -5.98 1.25
CA GLU A 11 4.31 -7.18 1.42
C GLU A 11 3.90 -7.77 0.07
N GLY A 12 3.52 -6.93 -0.90
CA GLY A 12 3.23 -7.37 -2.26
C GLY A 12 4.40 -8.14 -2.89
N LEU A 13 5.62 -7.62 -2.73
CA LEU A 13 6.84 -8.25 -3.21
C LEU A 13 7.17 -9.54 -2.46
N LEU A 14 7.12 -9.52 -1.12
CA LEU A 14 7.42 -10.68 -0.28
C LEU A 14 6.43 -11.82 -0.51
N ILE A 15 5.13 -11.54 -0.52
CA ILE A 15 4.11 -12.54 -0.80
C ILE A 15 4.27 -13.09 -2.21
N TRP A 16 4.52 -12.25 -3.22
CA TRP A 16 4.74 -12.75 -4.58
C TRP A 16 5.97 -13.66 -4.69
N ALA A 17 7.06 -13.32 -4.00
CA ALA A 17 8.29 -14.09 -3.96
C ALA A 17 8.13 -15.42 -3.20
N GLY A 18 7.45 -15.40 -2.05
CA GLY A 18 7.17 -16.57 -1.21
C GLY A 18 6.03 -17.45 -1.74
N MET A 19 5.18 -16.92 -2.62
CA MET A 19 4.08 -17.67 -3.21
C MET A 19 4.60 -18.80 -4.12
N GLY A 20 4.17 -20.03 -3.84
CA GLY A 20 4.53 -21.21 -4.63
C GLY A 20 4.15 -21.09 -6.11
N SER A 21 4.88 -21.81 -6.97
CA SER A 21 4.79 -21.71 -8.44
C SER A 21 3.37 -21.86 -9.00
N LYS A 22 2.58 -22.78 -8.42
CA LYS A 22 1.18 -23.01 -8.80
C LYS A 22 0.28 -21.80 -8.55
N TYR A 23 0.40 -21.16 -7.39
CA TYR A 23 -0.36 -19.96 -7.05
C TYR A 23 0.11 -18.76 -7.88
N ARG A 24 1.44 -18.62 -8.05
CA ARG A 24 2.01 -17.54 -8.88
C ARG A 24 1.54 -17.64 -10.33
N LYS A 25 1.51 -18.86 -10.91
CA LYS A 25 0.99 -19.09 -12.27
C LYS A 25 -0.50 -18.71 -12.40
N PHE A 26 -1.29 -18.96 -11.35
CA PHE A 26 -2.70 -18.56 -11.31
C PHE A 26 -2.86 -17.04 -11.27
N PHE A 27 -2.21 -16.35 -10.33
CA PHE A 27 -2.32 -14.89 -10.22
C PHE A 27 -1.62 -14.13 -11.35
N ARG A 28 -0.67 -14.72 -12.08
CA ARG A 28 -0.16 -14.16 -13.35
C ARG A 28 -1.26 -13.96 -14.40
N LYS A 29 -2.29 -14.83 -14.41
CA LYS A 29 -3.47 -14.67 -15.29
C LYS A 29 -4.41 -13.58 -14.77
N HIS A 30 -4.47 -13.40 -13.45
CA HIS A 30 -5.31 -12.41 -12.77
C HIS A 30 -4.48 -11.30 -12.11
N LEU A 31 -3.47 -10.77 -12.82
CA LEU A 31 -2.50 -9.85 -12.23
C LEU A 31 -3.15 -8.55 -11.74
N GLY A 32 -4.21 -8.09 -12.42
CA GLY A 32 -5.03 -6.95 -11.97
C GLY A 32 -5.64 -7.19 -10.59
N LEU A 33 -6.23 -8.38 -10.37
CA LEU A 33 -6.75 -8.75 -9.06
C LEU A 33 -5.63 -8.82 -8.03
N PHE A 34 -4.49 -9.44 -8.35
CA PHE A 34 -3.36 -9.48 -7.41
C PHE A 34 -2.90 -8.07 -7.02
N SER A 35 -2.81 -7.14 -7.99
CA SER A 35 -2.44 -5.74 -7.75
C SER A 35 -3.45 -5.01 -6.87
N LEU A 36 -4.74 -5.31 -7.00
CA LEU A 36 -5.78 -4.78 -6.11
C LEU A 36 -5.68 -5.41 -4.71
N LEU A 37 -5.39 -6.71 -4.63
CA LEU A 37 -5.23 -7.41 -3.35
C LEU A 37 -4.03 -6.91 -2.56
N THR A 38 -2.95 -6.43 -3.19
CA THR A 38 -1.85 -5.83 -2.39
C THR A 38 -2.30 -4.59 -1.61
N LEU A 39 -3.35 -3.89 -2.05
CA LEU A 39 -3.90 -2.75 -1.31
C LEU A 39 -4.52 -3.16 0.02
N THR A 40 -4.88 -4.44 0.20
CA THR A 40 -5.40 -4.91 1.49
C THR A 40 -4.35 -4.95 2.60
N ALA A 41 -3.07 -4.83 2.26
CA ALA A 41 -2.01 -4.59 3.23
C ALA A 41 -2.28 -3.30 4.03
N ALA A 42 -2.95 -2.29 3.46
CA ALA A 42 -3.29 -1.07 4.18
C ALA A 42 -4.48 -1.22 5.15
N ILE A 43 -5.18 -2.37 5.18
CA ILE A 43 -6.38 -2.54 6.01
C ILE A 43 -6.08 -2.33 7.50
N PRO A 44 -5.04 -2.93 8.10
CA PRO A 44 -4.72 -2.70 9.51
C PRO A 44 -4.52 -1.21 9.83
N ASP A 45 -3.89 -0.47 8.92
CA ASP A 45 -3.69 0.97 9.09
C ASP A 45 -4.98 1.79 9.04
N LEU A 46 -6.11 1.26 8.55
CA LEU A 46 -7.39 1.98 8.57
C LEU A 46 -7.90 2.27 9.99
N ASP A 47 -7.41 1.54 11.01
CA ASP A 47 -7.67 1.84 12.42
C ASP A 47 -7.23 3.27 12.81
N THR A 48 -6.29 3.88 12.08
CA THR A 48 -5.90 5.28 12.31
C THR A 48 -7.07 6.26 12.13
N PHE A 49 -8.06 5.91 11.29
CA PHE A 49 -9.23 6.75 11.08
C PHE A 49 -10.29 6.61 12.19
N ILE A 50 -10.20 5.55 13.01
CA ILE A 50 -11.17 5.21 14.07
C ILE A 50 -10.59 5.54 15.47
N TYR A 51 -9.64 6.49 15.53
CA TYR A 51 -9.05 7.06 16.76
C TYR A 51 -8.13 6.13 17.58
N LEU A 52 -8.29 4.81 17.47
CA LEU A 52 -7.49 3.80 18.16
C LEU A 52 -6.67 3.00 17.15
N HIS A 53 -5.49 3.51 16.77
CA HIS A 53 -4.55 2.76 15.95
C HIS A 53 -4.01 1.56 16.74
N ARG A 54 -3.93 0.40 16.07
CA ARG A 54 -3.41 -0.89 16.58
C ARG A 54 -4.32 -1.67 17.52
N THR A 55 -5.62 -1.39 17.56
CA THR A 55 -6.54 -2.13 18.45
C THR A 55 -7.37 -3.18 17.74
N TYR A 56 -8.00 -2.86 16.61
CA TYR A 56 -9.07 -3.70 16.07
C TYR A 56 -8.63 -4.47 14.83
N LEU A 57 -8.08 -3.78 13.84
CA LEU A 57 -7.61 -4.34 12.58
C LEU A 57 -6.16 -4.85 12.66
N HIS A 58 -5.35 -4.37 13.61
CA HIS A 58 -4.07 -5.00 14.01
C HIS A 58 -4.27 -6.22 14.94
N SER A 59 -5.27 -7.05 14.64
CA SER A 59 -5.52 -8.28 15.39
C SER A 59 -5.39 -9.50 14.47
N LEU A 60 -4.95 -10.63 15.03
CA LEU A 60 -4.93 -11.90 14.30
C LEU A 60 -6.34 -12.46 14.04
N PHE A 61 -7.37 -11.89 14.67
CA PHE A 61 -8.75 -12.35 14.52
C PHE A 61 -9.22 -12.28 13.06
N TRP A 62 -9.06 -11.13 12.40
CA TRP A 62 -9.49 -10.91 11.02
C TRP A 62 -8.80 -11.82 10.01
N PRO A 63 -7.45 -11.90 9.94
CA PRO A 63 -6.80 -12.79 8.99
C PRO A 63 -7.15 -14.26 9.24
N VAL A 64 -7.27 -14.70 10.49
CA VAL A 64 -7.68 -16.06 10.82
C VAL A 64 -9.11 -16.32 10.34
N LEU A 65 -10.05 -15.39 10.57
CA LEU A 65 -11.43 -15.52 10.12
C LEU A 65 -11.51 -15.68 8.59
N LEU A 66 -10.77 -14.87 7.83
CA LEU A 66 -10.73 -14.94 6.37
C LEU A 66 -10.16 -16.27 5.86
N ILE A 67 -9.04 -16.71 6.45
CA ILE A 67 -8.39 -17.97 6.08
C ILE A 67 -9.30 -19.16 6.43
N MET A 68 -9.88 -19.17 7.63
CA MET A 68 -10.80 -20.21 8.06
C MET A 68 -12.05 -20.26 7.20
N GLY A 69 -12.65 -19.12 6.87
CA GLY A 69 -13.81 -19.05 5.98
C GLY A 69 -13.52 -19.64 4.59
N ALA A 70 -12.35 -19.33 4.02
CA ALA A 70 -11.91 -19.89 2.75
C ALA A 70 -11.63 -21.40 2.82
N LEU A 71 -11.06 -21.89 3.94
CA LEU A 71 -10.84 -23.32 4.18
C LEU A 71 -12.16 -24.07 4.33
N ILE A 72 -13.08 -23.57 5.14
CA ILE A 72 -14.40 -24.17 5.37
C ILE A 72 -15.17 -24.26 4.06
N LEU A 73 -15.20 -23.18 3.27
CA LEU A 73 -15.87 -23.18 1.97
C LEU A 73 -15.27 -24.26 1.05
N ARG A 74 -13.94 -24.37 1.01
CA ARG A 74 -13.26 -25.38 0.20
C ARG A 74 -13.56 -26.79 0.68
N ILE A 75 -13.53 -27.04 1.98
CA ILE A 75 -13.83 -28.34 2.57
C ILE A 75 -15.27 -28.74 2.25
N TYR A 76 -16.21 -27.82 2.45
CA TYR A 76 -17.63 -28.04 2.19
C TYR A 76 -17.89 -28.42 0.73
N LEU A 77 -17.31 -27.69 -0.23
CA LEU A 77 -17.51 -27.97 -1.65
C LEU A 77 -16.85 -29.30 -2.06
N GLN A 78 -15.58 -29.52 -1.69
CA GLN A 78 -14.80 -30.66 -2.18
C GLN A 78 -15.16 -31.97 -1.49
N TYR A 79 -15.41 -31.96 -0.18
CA TYR A 79 -15.57 -33.19 0.59
C TYR A 79 -17.03 -33.50 0.92
N ILE A 80 -17.81 -32.49 1.27
CA ILE A 80 -19.22 -32.68 1.65
C ILE A 80 -20.10 -32.76 0.40
N LYS A 81 -19.97 -31.79 -0.51
CA LYS A 81 -20.73 -31.77 -1.76
C LYS A 81 -20.10 -32.57 -2.89
N LYS A 82 -18.82 -32.93 -2.77
CA LYS A 82 -18.05 -33.64 -3.83
C LYS A 82 -18.07 -32.90 -5.17
N ILE A 83 -18.11 -31.57 -5.12
CA ILE A 83 -18.10 -30.70 -6.30
C ILE A 83 -16.67 -30.17 -6.48
N GLU A 84 -16.13 -30.31 -7.69
CA GLU A 84 -14.88 -29.64 -8.02
C GLU A 84 -15.08 -28.12 -8.03
N PRO A 85 -14.23 -27.35 -7.32
CA PRO A 85 -14.43 -25.92 -7.23
C PRO A 85 -14.23 -25.28 -8.60
N SER A 86 -15.19 -24.44 -9.02
CA SER A 86 -15.05 -23.64 -10.22
C SER A 86 -13.87 -22.67 -10.12
N GLU A 87 -13.39 -22.18 -11.27
CA GLU A 87 -12.30 -21.19 -11.29
C GLU A 87 -12.63 -19.95 -10.45
N ARG A 88 -13.90 -19.50 -10.46
CA ARG A 88 -14.37 -18.39 -9.62
C ARG A 88 -14.26 -18.70 -8.12
N GLN A 89 -14.61 -19.92 -7.70
CA GLN A 89 -14.48 -20.33 -6.30
C GLN A 89 -13.01 -20.45 -5.88
N LEU A 90 -12.14 -20.94 -6.77
CA LEU A 90 -10.70 -20.94 -6.56
C LEU A 90 -10.15 -19.51 -6.46
N LEU A 91 -10.63 -18.59 -7.31
CA LEU A 91 -10.23 -17.19 -7.26
C LEU A 91 -10.60 -16.54 -5.93
N ILE A 92 -11.84 -16.73 -5.47
CA ILE A 92 -12.32 -16.18 -4.19
C ILE A 92 -11.51 -16.75 -3.02
N SER A 93 -11.42 -18.08 -2.91
CA SER A 93 -10.71 -18.71 -1.79
C SER A 93 -9.23 -18.31 -1.73
N ARG A 94 -8.54 -18.27 -2.88
CA ARG A 94 -7.13 -17.84 -2.93
C ARG A 94 -6.95 -16.37 -2.64
N SER A 95 -7.91 -15.53 -3.03
CA SER A 95 -7.88 -14.11 -2.71
C SER A 95 -8.04 -13.89 -1.20
N LEU A 96 -8.95 -14.61 -0.55
CA LEU A 96 -9.13 -14.56 0.90
C LEU A 96 -7.86 -15.02 1.65
N TYR A 97 -7.19 -16.07 1.17
CA TYR A 97 -5.88 -16.46 1.73
C TYR A 97 -4.83 -15.37 1.58
N LEU A 98 -4.81 -14.66 0.45
CA LEU A 98 -3.89 -13.54 0.23
C LEU A 98 -4.19 -12.37 1.15
N VAL A 99 -5.45 -11.95 1.27
CA VAL A 99 -5.83 -10.87 2.20
C VAL A 99 -5.42 -11.22 3.63
N GLY A 100 -5.70 -12.44 4.07
CA GLY A 100 -5.25 -12.91 5.39
C GLY A 100 -3.72 -12.89 5.53
N ALA A 101 -2.99 -13.30 4.50
CA ALA A 101 -1.52 -13.28 4.51
C ALA A 101 -0.95 -11.85 4.54
N PHE A 102 -1.55 -10.90 3.81
CA PHE A 102 -1.19 -9.48 3.88
C PHE A 102 -1.40 -8.96 5.30
N MET A 103 -2.59 -9.14 5.88
CA MET A 103 -2.87 -8.65 7.24
C MET A 103 -1.95 -9.26 8.31
N ILE A 104 -1.60 -10.56 8.19
CA ILE A 104 -0.62 -11.21 9.08
C ILE A 104 0.76 -10.58 8.89
N LEU A 105 1.21 -10.41 7.64
CA LEU A 105 2.52 -9.87 7.36
C LEU A 105 2.62 -8.41 7.82
N HIS A 106 1.58 -7.60 7.60
CA HIS A 106 1.45 -6.26 8.15
C HIS A 106 1.64 -6.25 9.66
N SER A 107 0.90 -7.10 10.36
CA SER A 107 1.02 -7.21 11.83
C SER A 107 2.44 -7.60 12.25
N ILE A 108 3.09 -8.53 11.54
CA ILE A 108 4.49 -8.92 11.81
C ILE A 108 5.46 -7.76 11.57
N LEU A 109 5.29 -7.01 10.48
CA LEU A 109 6.13 -5.86 10.14
C LEU A 109 5.97 -4.71 11.16
N ASP A 110 4.80 -4.63 11.80
CA ASP A 110 4.48 -3.67 12.86
C ASP A 110 4.79 -4.18 14.29
N LEU A 111 5.28 -5.41 14.47
CA LEU A 111 5.70 -5.91 15.80
C LEU A 111 6.93 -5.11 16.29
N ASN A 112 6.68 -4.29 17.32
CA ASN A 112 7.64 -3.43 18.03
C ASN A 112 8.88 -4.21 18.56
N PRO A 113 10.09 -3.60 18.69
CA PRO A 113 10.35 -2.17 18.77
C PRO A 113 10.75 -1.57 17.42
N GLY A 114 9.88 -0.73 16.85
CA GLY A 114 10.16 0.10 15.68
C GLY A 114 9.54 -0.36 14.35
N PRO A 115 9.39 0.56 13.39
CA PRO A 115 8.93 0.23 12.04
C PRO A 115 9.97 -0.68 11.38
N VAL A 116 9.63 -1.97 11.29
CA VAL A 116 10.33 -2.98 10.48
C VAL A 116 11.78 -3.29 10.91
N MET A 117 11.95 -4.28 11.80
CA MET A 117 13.23 -4.95 12.10
C MET A 117 14.03 -5.43 10.86
N LEU A 118 13.40 -5.53 9.67
CA LEU A 118 14.10 -5.92 8.44
C LEU A 118 15.06 -4.84 7.93
N PHE A 119 14.84 -3.56 8.27
CA PHE A 119 15.72 -2.46 7.87
C PHE A 119 16.69 -2.01 8.97
N TYR A 120 16.51 -2.49 10.21
CA TYR A 120 17.40 -2.25 11.34
C TYR A 120 18.92 -2.39 11.05
N PRO A 121 19.42 -3.37 10.27
CA PRO A 121 20.84 -3.42 9.92
C PRO A 121 21.31 -2.33 8.93
N PHE A 122 20.39 -1.62 8.27
CA PHE A 122 20.67 -0.43 7.43
C PHE A 122 20.57 0.88 8.21
N ASP A 123 19.85 0.88 9.33
CA ASP A 123 19.55 2.02 10.20
C ASP A 123 20.76 2.49 11.04
N ASN A 124 21.76 1.62 11.24
CA ASN A 124 23.02 1.92 11.95
C ASN A 124 24.03 2.72 11.09
N ARG A 125 23.57 3.70 10.29
CA ARG A 125 24.43 4.52 9.42
C ARG A 125 24.44 5.97 9.87
N LEU A 126 25.63 6.56 9.89
CA LEU A 126 25.91 7.95 10.32
C LEU A 126 25.18 9.03 9.50
N TYR A 127 24.59 8.68 8.35
CA TYR A 127 23.93 9.61 7.43
C TYR A 127 22.71 8.92 6.78
N SER A 128 21.55 9.58 6.83
CA SER A 128 20.34 9.16 6.12
C SER A 128 19.87 10.24 5.14
N PHE A 129 19.36 9.81 3.98
CA PHE A 129 18.72 10.71 3.02
C PHE A 129 17.25 10.85 3.42
N ASN A 130 16.90 12.01 3.96
CA ASN A 130 15.58 12.26 4.53
C ASN A 130 14.84 13.28 3.68
N VAL A 131 13.54 13.04 3.50
CA VAL A 131 12.65 14.02 2.89
C VAL A 131 11.75 14.54 3.99
N GLY A 132 11.88 15.83 4.30
CA GLY A 132 10.97 16.58 5.15
C GLY A 132 9.75 17.00 4.34
N ILE A 133 8.57 16.62 4.80
CA ILE A 133 7.29 17.10 4.25
C ILE A 133 6.78 18.15 5.22
N VAL A 134 6.67 19.40 4.76
CA VAL A 134 6.14 20.49 5.57
C VAL A 134 4.64 20.55 5.35
N TRP A 135 3.91 20.34 6.43
CA TRP A 135 2.46 20.39 6.45
C TRP A 135 2.01 21.77 6.94
N ASP A 136 1.08 22.36 6.21
CA ASP A 136 0.35 23.55 6.66
C ASP A 136 -0.89 23.08 7.43
N LEU A 137 -0.94 23.43 8.72
CA LEU A 137 -2.01 23.01 9.61
C LEU A 137 -3.24 23.92 9.54
N ASP A 138 -3.13 25.09 8.90
CA ASP A 138 -4.17 26.10 8.77
C ASP A 138 -4.93 26.02 7.44
N SER A 139 -4.38 25.32 6.43
CA SER A 139 -5.00 25.19 5.11
C SER A 139 -5.70 23.85 4.84
N TRP A 140 -6.64 23.88 3.88
CA TRP A 140 -7.37 22.69 3.43
C TRP A 140 -6.51 21.74 2.57
N TYR A 141 -5.39 22.25 2.02
CA TYR A 141 -4.38 21.47 1.32
C TYR A 141 -3.23 21.20 2.30
N LEU A 142 -3.12 19.94 2.71
CA LEU A 142 -2.21 19.54 3.78
C LEU A 142 -0.72 19.78 3.44
N LEU A 143 -0.32 19.82 2.15
CA LEU A 143 1.08 19.92 1.73
C LEU A 143 1.51 21.37 1.42
N HIS A 144 2.48 21.89 2.16
CA HIS A 144 3.07 23.22 1.93
C HIS A 144 4.37 23.18 1.14
N ASP A 145 5.32 22.35 1.56
CA ASP A 145 6.67 22.28 0.96
C ASP A 145 7.30 20.88 1.10
N LEU A 146 8.27 20.59 0.23
CA LEU A 146 9.09 19.37 0.26
C LEU A 146 10.56 19.76 0.41
N ASN A 147 11.13 19.45 1.58
CA ASN A 147 12.51 19.76 1.89
C ASN A 147 13.38 18.51 1.83
N ILE A 148 14.35 18.50 0.93
CA ILE A 148 15.30 17.38 0.83
C ILE A 148 16.50 17.72 1.72
N LYS A 149 16.68 16.97 2.81
CA LYS A 149 17.74 17.20 3.78
C LYS A 149 18.67 16.00 3.89
N TRP A 150 19.95 16.29 4.01
CA TRP A 150 20.97 15.31 4.38
C TRP A 150 21.28 15.54 5.87
N THR A 151 20.77 14.68 6.75
CA THR A 151 20.91 14.86 8.20
C THR A 151 21.41 13.60 8.88
N SER A 152 22.19 13.78 9.94
CA SER A 152 22.49 12.72 10.90
C SER A 152 21.23 12.43 11.73
N VAL A 153 20.99 11.15 11.98
CA VAL A 153 19.79 10.63 12.66
C VAL A 153 19.51 11.38 13.96
N SER A 154 18.38 12.07 14.03
CA SER A 154 17.84 12.64 15.26
C SER A 154 16.84 11.65 15.85
N PHE A 155 17.10 11.21 17.08
CA PHE A 155 16.32 10.22 17.84
C PHE A 155 14.88 10.63 18.20
N ASN A 156 14.37 11.74 17.68
CA ASN A 156 13.01 12.20 17.94
C ASN A 156 12.01 11.65 16.93
N GLU A 157 12.10 10.35 16.61
CA GLU A 157 11.17 9.67 15.72
C GLU A 157 10.01 9.02 16.50
N GLY A 158 8.79 9.39 16.12
CA GLY A 158 7.57 8.72 16.58
C GLY A 158 6.69 9.54 17.53
N ILE A 159 6.23 10.73 17.10
CA ILE A 159 5.08 11.36 17.77
C ILE A 159 3.81 10.70 17.22
N ASN A 160 3.32 9.70 17.98
CA ASN A 160 2.03 9.04 17.78
C ASN A 160 0.88 9.97 18.20
N SER A 161 0.54 10.95 17.38
CA SER A 161 -0.73 11.67 17.57
C SER A 161 -1.48 11.77 16.25
N TYR A 162 -2.75 11.39 16.28
CA TYR A 162 -3.60 11.30 15.10
C TYR A 162 -4.30 12.65 14.90
N PHE A 163 -3.73 13.49 14.02
CA PHE A 163 -4.18 14.90 13.83
C PHE A 163 -5.39 15.06 12.92
N VAL A 164 -5.83 13.98 12.27
CA VAL A 164 -6.85 14.01 11.21
C VAL A 164 -8.22 14.46 11.76
N ASN A 165 -8.46 14.32 13.06
CA ASN A 165 -9.73 14.67 13.71
C ASN A 165 -9.71 16.00 14.46
N LEU A 166 -8.58 16.70 14.50
CA LEU A 166 -8.47 18.00 15.16
C LEU A 166 -8.83 19.13 14.18
N THR A 167 -9.54 20.14 14.66
CA THR A 167 -9.68 21.41 13.94
C THR A 167 -8.31 22.07 13.74
N PRO A 168 -8.13 22.96 12.74
CA PRO A 168 -6.89 23.71 12.57
C PRO A 168 -6.39 24.36 13.87
N ALA A 169 -7.29 25.03 14.60
CA ALA A 169 -6.96 25.66 15.89
C ALA A 169 -6.46 24.65 16.94
N GLU A 170 -7.06 23.46 17.03
CA GLU A 170 -6.60 22.42 17.95
C GLU A 170 -5.26 21.80 17.54
N ARG A 171 -4.98 21.66 16.23
CA ARG A 171 -3.68 21.21 15.74
C ARG A 171 -2.60 22.23 16.08
N ILE A 172 -2.83 23.50 15.78
CA ILE A 172 -1.90 24.60 16.06
C ILE A 172 -1.65 24.70 17.57
N ALA A 173 -2.71 24.60 18.39
CA ALA A 173 -2.59 24.59 19.84
C ALA A 173 -1.79 23.39 20.37
N TYR A 174 -1.94 22.20 19.75
CA TYR A 174 -1.20 21.00 20.14
C TYR A 174 0.28 21.08 19.77
N PHE A 175 0.61 21.56 18.57
CA PHE A 175 1.98 21.61 18.08
C PHE A 175 2.73 22.90 18.45
N GLY A 176 2.00 23.95 18.85
CA GLY A 176 2.56 25.27 19.08
C GLY A 176 3.04 25.98 17.81
N SER A 177 2.69 25.47 16.63
CA SER A 177 3.09 26.02 15.33
C SER A 177 2.02 25.81 14.27
N GLU A 178 2.00 26.70 13.27
CA GLU A 178 1.17 26.61 12.06
C GLU A 178 1.72 25.59 11.06
N PHE A 179 3.00 25.26 11.18
CA PHE A 179 3.70 24.34 10.29
C PHE A 179 4.31 23.19 11.08
N VAL A 180 4.20 21.98 10.54
CA VAL A 180 4.86 20.80 11.08
C VAL A 180 5.66 20.13 9.98
N GLU A 181 6.95 19.91 10.23
CA GLU A 181 7.79 19.12 9.32
C GLU A 181 7.80 17.66 9.78
N THR A 182 7.35 16.75 8.92
CA THR A 182 7.50 15.31 9.16
C THR A 182 8.65 14.77 8.31
N PHE A 183 9.55 14.02 8.93
CA PHE A 183 10.66 13.38 8.22
C PHE A 183 10.27 11.97 7.79
N VAL A 184 10.49 11.65 6.51
CA VAL A 184 10.54 10.27 6.04
C VAL A 184 11.99 9.82 6.11
N SER A 185 12.32 9.05 7.13
CA SER A 185 13.60 8.35 7.22
C SER A 185 13.73 7.33 6.10
N GLU A 186 14.96 7.05 5.68
CA GLU A 186 15.29 6.03 4.68
C GLU A 186 14.54 6.18 3.34
N PHE A 187 14.18 7.40 2.94
CA PHE A 187 13.37 7.66 1.74
C PHE A 187 13.77 6.85 0.48
N PRO A 188 15.07 6.64 0.15
CA PRO A 188 15.45 5.83 -1.01
C PRO A 188 14.93 4.39 -0.94
N ILE A 189 14.90 3.74 0.23
CA ILE A 189 14.44 2.36 0.34
C ILE A 189 12.93 2.25 0.14
N HIS A 190 12.18 3.20 0.71
CA HIS A 190 10.74 3.33 0.51
C HIS A 190 10.41 3.56 -0.96
N LEU A 191 11.10 4.52 -1.59
CA LEU A 191 10.92 4.84 -3.00
C LEU A 191 11.23 3.65 -3.90
N LEU A 192 12.39 3.00 -3.72
CA LEU A 192 12.80 1.86 -4.54
C LEU A 192 11.84 0.68 -4.37
N THR A 193 11.35 0.42 -3.16
CA THR A 193 10.39 -0.64 -2.89
C THR A 193 9.05 -0.37 -3.59
N VAL A 194 8.55 0.86 -3.52
CA VAL A 194 7.32 1.28 -4.21
C VAL A 194 7.49 1.22 -5.73
N LEU A 195 8.62 1.70 -6.27
CA LEU A 195 8.91 1.61 -7.71
C LEU A 195 8.98 0.17 -8.18
N ALA A 196 9.63 -0.72 -7.42
CA ALA A 196 9.66 -2.14 -7.72
C ALA A 196 8.24 -2.72 -7.75
N TRP A 197 7.43 -2.48 -6.71
CA TRP A 197 6.03 -2.92 -6.68
C TRP A 197 5.24 -2.41 -7.88
N LEU A 198 5.35 -1.11 -8.22
CA LEU A 198 4.69 -0.50 -9.38
C LEU A 198 5.05 -1.21 -10.68
N VAL A 199 6.35 -1.47 -10.91
CA VAL A 199 6.85 -2.14 -12.13
C VAL A 199 6.42 -3.60 -12.19
N PHE A 200 6.35 -4.32 -11.06
CA PHE A 200 6.03 -5.74 -11.05
C PHE A 200 4.53 -6.04 -11.16
N PHE A 201 3.66 -5.17 -10.64
CA PHE A 201 2.21 -5.44 -10.56
C PHE A 201 1.38 -4.42 -11.35
N PRO A 202 0.95 -3.25 -10.81
CA PRO A 202 0.00 -2.38 -11.50
C PRO A 202 0.54 -1.84 -12.83
N GLY A 203 1.84 -1.56 -12.94
CA GLY A 203 2.46 -1.10 -14.18
C GLY A 203 2.35 -2.12 -15.32
N ARG A 204 2.47 -3.43 -15.02
CA ARG A 204 2.26 -4.49 -16.04
C ARG A 204 0.80 -4.63 -16.42
N VAL A 205 -0.12 -4.44 -15.47
CA VAL A 205 -1.56 -4.46 -15.73
C VAL A 205 -1.93 -3.30 -16.64
N LEU A 206 -1.46 -2.10 -16.31
CA LEU A 206 -1.65 -0.89 -17.10
C LEU A 206 -1.04 -1.07 -18.50
N TYR A 207 0.22 -1.49 -18.60
CA TYR A 207 0.87 -1.76 -19.88
C TYR A 207 0.05 -2.70 -20.77
N ARG A 208 -0.42 -3.84 -20.24
CA ARG A 208 -1.27 -4.79 -20.99
C ARG A 208 -2.61 -4.20 -21.39
N TYR A 209 -3.21 -3.37 -20.53
CA TYR A 209 -4.45 -2.68 -20.84
C TYR A 209 -4.24 -1.70 -22.00
N LEU A 210 -3.21 -0.86 -21.89
CA LEU A 210 -2.80 0.14 -22.88
C LEU A 210 -2.44 -0.49 -24.25
N GLU A 211 -1.76 -1.64 -24.24
CA GLU A 211 -1.45 -2.42 -25.44
C GLU A 211 -2.73 -2.93 -26.12
N LYS A 212 -3.71 -3.41 -25.34
CA LYS A 212 -4.98 -3.92 -25.87
C LYS A 212 -5.89 -2.83 -26.42
N THR A 213 -5.87 -1.63 -25.84
CA THR A 213 -6.75 -0.52 -26.27
C THR A 213 -6.36 0.10 -27.61
N LYS A 214 -5.38 -0.45 -28.35
CA LYS A 214 -4.85 0.13 -29.59
C LYS A 214 -4.66 1.62 -29.41
N ILE A 215 -3.87 2.01 -28.41
CA ILE A 215 -3.53 3.42 -28.16
C ILE A 215 -2.97 4.11 -29.41
N ASN A 216 -2.45 3.36 -30.36
CA ASN A 216 -2.13 3.86 -31.70
C ASN A 216 -3.32 4.49 -32.42
N ASN A 217 -4.54 3.96 -32.29
CA ASN A 217 -5.76 4.56 -32.82
C ASN A 217 -6.17 5.82 -32.03
N PHE A 218 -5.91 5.86 -30.72
CA PHE A 218 -6.14 7.06 -29.90
C PHE A 218 -5.18 8.17 -30.30
N PHE A 219 -3.87 7.92 -30.36
CA PHE A 219 -2.89 8.92 -30.80
C PHE A 219 -3.02 9.26 -32.29
N GLN A 220 -3.44 8.33 -33.16
CA GLN A 220 -3.81 8.66 -34.56
C GLN A 220 -5.03 9.56 -34.64
N LYS A 221 -6.06 9.35 -33.81
CA LYS A 221 -7.20 10.26 -33.74
C LYS A 221 -6.81 11.60 -33.13
N LEU A 222 -5.96 11.59 -32.10
CA LEU A 222 -5.46 12.80 -31.45
C LEU A 222 -4.62 13.65 -32.42
N SER A 223 -3.80 13.01 -33.27
CA SER A 223 -3.00 13.69 -34.29
C SER A 223 -3.81 14.23 -35.46
N GLN A 224 -5.05 13.76 -35.66
CA GLN A 224 -6.00 14.36 -36.61
C GLN A 224 -6.59 15.69 -36.09
N TYR A 225 -6.53 15.97 -34.79
CA TYR A 225 -6.94 17.26 -34.24
C TYR A 225 -5.75 18.23 -34.23
N LYS A 226 -5.89 19.36 -34.92
CA LYS A 226 -4.86 20.42 -35.04
C LYS A 226 -4.42 21.03 -33.69
N ARG A 227 -5.13 20.75 -32.59
CA ARG A 227 -4.82 21.23 -31.24
C ARG A 227 -5.07 20.11 -30.21
N PRO A 228 -4.06 19.26 -29.91
CA PRO A 228 -4.23 18.08 -29.06
C PRO A 228 -4.67 18.42 -27.62
N VAL A 229 -4.40 19.65 -27.16
CA VAL A 229 -4.78 20.14 -25.82
C VAL A 229 -6.32 20.23 -25.64
N PHE A 230 -7.07 20.56 -26.69
CA PHE A 230 -8.54 20.62 -26.63
C PHE A 230 -9.22 19.24 -26.74
N ALA A 231 -8.51 18.23 -27.23
CA ALA A 231 -9.03 16.86 -27.31
C ALA A 231 -8.95 16.16 -25.94
N LEU A 232 -8.00 16.54 -25.08
CA LEU A 232 -7.88 15.98 -23.72
C LEU A 232 -9.07 16.38 -22.82
N SER A 233 -9.62 17.58 -22.99
CA SER A 233 -10.76 18.08 -22.21
C SER A 233 -12.12 17.46 -22.58
N LEU A 234 -12.19 16.66 -23.67
CA LEU A 234 -13.40 15.94 -24.08
C LEU A 234 -13.45 14.50 -23.57
N VAL A 235 -12.40 14.04 -22.89
CA VAL A 235 -12.21 12.64 -22.44
C VAL A 235 -12.11 12.51 -20.91
N LEU A 236 -11.94 13.63 -20.19
CA LEU A 236 -12.12 13.72 -18.73
C LEU A 236 -13.57 14.10 -18.43
#